data_AF-A0A4Z0F9P3-F1
#
_entry.id   AF-A0A4Z0F9P3-F1
#
_cell.length_a   1.000
_cell.length_b   1.000
_cell.length_c   1.000
_cell.angle_alpha   90.00
_cell.angle_beta   90.00
_cell.angle_gamma   90.00
#
_symmetry.space_group_name_H-M   'P 1'
#
loop_
_entity.id
_entity.type
_entity.pdbx_description
1 polymer ?
#
loop_
_entity_poly.entity_id
_entity_poly.type
_entity_poly.pdbx_seq_one_letter_code
_entity_poly.pdbx_strand_id
1 'polypeptide(L)'
;MTAQLFYGCGDLLNDYEGIRGFERYRPGLALCYLVRLTDTRLQHLERVPLHRSGFRLHGAKRERAEGLRQKLTQNSLGLGDPLGIDGQGHLHWYPTHDTSELL
;
A
#
# COMPACT_ATOMS: atom_id res chain seq x y z
N MET A 1 -8.77 -28.10 -12.10
CA MET A 1 -7.91 -26.99 -11.59
C MET A 1 -8.01 -27.00 -10.08
N THR A 2 -6.93 -27.32 -9.38
CA THR A 2 -6.86 -27.18 -7.91
C THR A 2 -6.50 -25.74 -7.60
N ALA A 3 -7.44 -24.98 -7.03
CA ALA A 3 -7.17 -23.66 -6.46
C ALA A 3 -6.36 -23.85 -5.18
N GLN A 4 -5.22 -23.17 -5.07
CA GLN A 4 -4.45 -23.13 -3.83
C GLN A 4 -5.06 -22.07 -2.93
N LEU A 5 -5.89 -22.43 -1.94
CA LEU A 5 -6.41 -21.46 -0.98
C LEU A 5 -5.32 -21.09 0.04
N PHE A 6 -4.90 -19.83 0.04
CA PHE A 6 -4.04 -19.26 1.06
C PHE A 6 -4.88 -18.55 2.12
N TYR A 7 -4.76 -18.98 3.38
CA TYR A 7 -5.42 -18.33 4.51
C TYR A 7 -4.39 -17.65 5.41
N GLY A 8 -4.74 -16.48 5.96
CA GLY A 8 -3.87 -15.73 6.88
C GLY A 8 -2.80 -14.85 6.21
N CYS A 9 -2.78 -14.74 4.88
CA CYS A 9 -1.82 -13.88 4.17
C CYS A 9 -2.21 -12.38 4.12
N GLY A 10 -3.34 -12.01 4.73
CA GLY A 10 -3.87 -10.65 4.66
C GLY A 10 -4.13 -10.20 3.23
N ASP A 11 -3.91 -8.92 2.95
CA ASP A 11 -4.11 -8.31 1.63
C ASP A 11 -2.92 -8.53 0.66
N LEU A 12 -1.78 -9.06 1.15
CA LEU A 12 -0.54 -9.09 0.38
C LEU A 12 -0.48 -10.25 -0.62
N LEU A 13 -0.91 -11.45 -0.23
CA LEU A 13 -0.96 -12.63 -1.10
C LEU A 13 -2.39 -13.17 -1.20
N ASN A 14 -2.79 -13.56 -2.42
CA ASN A 14 -4.08 -14.21 -2.67
C ASN A 14 -3.99 -15.19 -3.85
N ASP A 15 -4.96 -16.08 -3.90
CA ASP A 15 -5.13 -17.19 -4.85
C ASP A 15 -5.84 -16.80 -6.16
N TYR A 16 -6.10 -15.51 -6.33
CA TYR A 16 -6.82 -14.94 -7.47
C TYR A 16 -5.93 -14.58 -8.67
N GLU A 17 -4.66 -15.01 -8.67
CA GLU A 17 -3.77 -14.83 -9.82
C GLU A 17 -4.36 -15.54 -11.07
N GLY A 18 -4.58 -14.79 -12.14
CA GLY A 18 -5.12 -15.32 -13.40
C GLY A 18 -6.62 -15.09 -13.64
N ILE A 19 -7.35 -14.51 -12.69
CA ILE A 19 -8.71 -13.98 -12.94
C ILE A 19 -8.60 -12.72 -13.81
N ARG A 20 -9.27 -12.74 -14.96
CA ARG A 20 -9.24 -11.67 -15.99
C ARG A 20 -10.47 -10.76 -15.90
N GLY A 21 -10.38 -9.58 -16.51
CA GLY A 21 -11.48 -8.60 -16.58
C GLY A 21 -11.46 -7.52 -15.51
N PHE A 22 -10.48 -7.57 -14.61
CA PHE A 22 -10.31 -6.61 -13.49
C PHE A 22 -9.01 -5.81 -13.59
N GLU A 23 -8.38 -5.76 -14.77
CA GLU A 23 -7.07 -5.13 -15.00
C GLU A 23 -7.07 -3.65 -14.62
N ARG A 24 -8.23 -2.97 -14.76
CA ARG A 24 -8.44 -1.58 -14.33
C ARG A 24 -8.15 -1.35 -12.84
N TYR A 25 -8.35 -2.36 -12.00
CA TYR A 25 -8.10 -2.31 -10.56
C TYR A 25 -6.67 -2.67 -10.20
N ARG A 26 -5.87 -3.15 -11.16
CA ARG A 26 -4.47 -3.55 -10.99
C ARG A 26 -4.35 -4.62 -9.89
N PRO A 27 -4.97 -5.81 -10.07
CA PRO A 27 -5.09 -6.82 -9.01
C PRO A 27 -3.75 -7.35 -8.50
N GLY A 28 -2.68 -7.23 -9.28
CA GLY A 28 -1.32 -7.56 -8.85
C GLY A 28 -0.65 -6.49 -7.97
N LEU A 29 -1.24 -5.29 -7.82
CA LEU A 29 -0.69 -4.25 -6.95
C LEU A 29 -1.22 -4.46 -5.52
N ALA A 30 -0.31 -4.49 -4.55
CA ALA A 30 -0.61 -4.53 -3.11
C ALA A 30 0.10 -3.37 -2.40
N LEU A 31 -0.35 -3.03 -1.19
CA LEU A 31 0.24 -1.95 -0.39
C LEU A 31 0.47 -2.43 1.04
N CYS A 32 1.75 -2.57 1.42
CA CYS A 32 2.11 -2.87 2.81
C CYS A 32 2.21 -1.56 3.61
N TYR A 33 1.72 -1.56 4.84
CA TYR A 33 1.77 -0.41 5.75
C TYR A 33 2.74 -0.72 6.89
N LEU A 34 3.78 0.10 7.03
CA LEU A 34 4.75 0.02 8.12
C LEU A 34 4.59 1.27 8.97
N VAL A 35 4.31 1.07 10.26
CA VAL A 35 3.91 2.14 11.17
C VAL A 35 4.96 2.28 12.25
N ARG A 36 5.44 3.51 12.48
CA ARG A 36 6.24 3.86 13.66
C ARG A 36 5.36 4.60 14.65
N LEU A 37 5.20 4.02 15.82
CA LEU A 37 4.40 4.55 16.93
C LEU A 37 5.32 4.90 18.10
N THR A 38 4.94 5.94 18.83
CA THR A 38 5.21 6.09 20.27
C THR A 38 3.99 5.59 21.04
N ASP A 39 4.07 5.50 22.37
CA ASP A 39 3.00 4.92 23.22
C ASP A 39 1.59 5.45 22.92
N THR A 40 1.46 6.72 22.53
CA THR A 40 0.15 7.37 22.30
C THR A 40 0.03 8.06 20.95
N ARG A 41 1.06 8.00 20.08
CA ARG A 41 1.09 8.82 18.87
C ARG A 41 1.78 8.16 17.69
N LEU A 42 1.21 8.37 16.50
CA LEU A 42 1.83 8.04 15.22
C LEU A 42 2.96 9.00 14.88
N GLN A 43 4.13 8.45 14.61
CA GLN A 43 5.33 9.23 14.24
C GLN A 43 5.56 9.21 12.73
N HIS A 44 5.34 8.07 12.09
CA HIS A 44 5.62 7.88 10.68
C HIS A 44 4.81 6.70 10.14
N LEU A 45 4.25 6.88 8.95
CA LEU A 45 3.65 5.81 8.18
C LEU A 45 4.36 5.69 6.85
N GLU A 46 4.96 4.55 6.62
CA GLU A 46 5.49 4.14 5.33
C GLU A 46 4.51 3.19 4.65
N ARG A 47 4.24 3.44 3.38
CA ARG A 47 3.43 2.57 2.55
C ARG A 47 4.30 2.04 1.43
N VAL A 48 4.54 0.73 1.40
CA VAL A 48 5.43 0.05 0.47
C VAL A 48 4.61 -0.56 -0.66
N PRO A 49 4.64 0.00 -1.88
CA PRO A 49 3.90 -0.55 -3.01
C PRO A 49 4.57 -1.82 -3.52
N LEU A 50 3.80 -2.90 -3.62
CA LEU A 50 4.28 -4.22 -4.01
C LEU A 50 3.55 -4.71 -5.25
N HIS A 51 4.24 -5.50 -6.06
CA HIS A 51 3.66 -6.28 -7.13
C HIS A 51 3.69 -7.77 -6.78
N ARG A 52 2.53 -8.41 -6.79
CA ARG A 52 2.36 -9.84 -6.59
C ARG A 52 2.43 -10.59 -7.91
N SER A 53 3.26 -11.63 -7.95
CA SER A 53 3.32 -12.56 -9.08
C SER A 53 3.86 -13.92 -8.63
N GLY A 54 3.17 -15.00 -8.98
CA GLY A 54 3.60 -16.36 -8.67
C GLY A 54 3.71 -16.59 -7.17
N PHE A 55 2.76 -16.06 -6.38
CA PHE A 55 2.78 -16.10 -4.91
C PHE A 55 4.02 -15.46 -4.26
N ARG A 56 4.64 -14.50 -4.94
CA ARG A 56 5.78 -13.73 -4.44
C ARG A 56 5.49 -12.24 -4.48
N LEU A 57 6.06 -11.52 -3.53
CA LEU A 57 6.01 -10.07 -3.45
C LEU A 57 7.29 -9.48 -4.05
N HIS A 58 7.11 -8.52 -4.95
CA HIS A 58 8.18 -7.76 -5.58
C HIS A 58 7.96 -6.29 -5.30
N GLY A 59 9.02 -5.47 -5.35
CA GLY A 59 8.86 -4.02 -5.39
C GLY A 59 8.02 -3.63 -6.62
N ALA A 60 7.01 -2.79 -6.44
CA ALA A 60 6.26 -2.28 -7.57
C ALA A 60 7.15 -1.37 -8.42
N LYS A 61 6.91 -1.34 -9.74
CA LYS A 61 7.58 -0.37 -10.62
C LYS A 61 7.29 1.06 -10.13
N ARG A 62 8.28 1.94 -10.27
CA ARG A 62 8.22 3.33 -9.79
C ARG A 62 7.02 4.10 -10.33
N GLU A 63 6.64 3.89 -11.59
CA GLU A 63 5.44 4.47 -12.23
C GLU A 63 4.13 4.04 -11.54
N ARG A 64 4.07 2.79 -11.06
CA ARG A 64 2.91 2.27 -10.34
C ARG A 64 2.81 2.88 -8.95
N ALA A 65 3.95 3.00 -8.25
CA ALA A 65 4.04 3.70 -6.97
C ALA A 65 3.60 5.17 -7.10
N GLU A 66 4.01 5.85 -8.17
CA GLU A 66 3.64 7.23 -8.47
C GLU A 66 2.14 7.40 -8.72
N GLY A 67 1.55 6.51 -9.53
CA GLY A 67 0.10 6.50 -9.75
C GLY A 67 -0.69 6.15 -8.48
N LEU A 68 -0.14 5.33 -7.59
CA LEU A 68 -0.74 5.03 -6.29
C LEU A 68 -0.67 6.25 -5.36
N ARG A 69 0.48 6.93 -5.30
CA ARG A 69 0.67 8.19 -4.56
C ARG A 69 -0.38 9.22 -4.98
N GLN A 70 -0.55 9.44 -6.28
CA GLN A 70 -1.54 10.39 -6.80
C GLN A 70 -2.96 10.02 -6.38
N LYS A 71 -3.35 8.74 -6.53
CA LYS A 71 -4.67 8.26 -6.11
C LYS A 71 -4.90 8.42 -4.61
N LEU A 72 -3.93 8.05 -3.78
CA LEU A 72 -4.04 8.19 -2.32
C LEU A 72 -4.19 9.66 -1.94
N THR A 73 -3.37 10.55 -2.51
CA THR A 73 -3.48 12.01 -2.28
C THR A 73 -4.84 12.56 -2.69
N GLN A 74 -5.43 12.07 -3.79
CA GLN A 74 -6.77 12.50 -4.23
C GLN A 74 -7.89 12.02 -3.30
N ASN A 75 -7.71 10.90 -2.60
CA ASN A 75 -8.76 10.26 -1.81
C ASN A 75 -8.57 10.42 -0.29
N SER A 76 -7.50 11.08 0.17
CA SER A 76 -7.15 11.17 1.60
C SER A 76 -7.93 12.23 2.40
N LEU A 77 -9.12 12.65 1.94
CA LEU A 77 -10.08 13.54 2.63
C LEU A 77 -9.49 14.79 3.30
N GLY A 78 -8.40 15.35 2.77
CA GLY A 78 -7.79 16.55 3.33
C GLY A 78 -6.95 16.35 4.59
N LEU A 79 -6.51 15.11 4.91
CA LEU A 79 -5.54 14.80 5.98
C LEU A 79 -4.11 15.36 5.73
N GLY A 80 -3.99 16.34 4.84
CA GLY A 80 -3.05 17.45 5.00
C GLY A 80 -1.71 17.35 4.29
N ASP A 81 -1.01 16.22 4.34
CA ASP A 81 0.41 16.24 3.93
C ASP A 81 0.69 15.55 2.60
N PRO A 82 1.60 16.11 1.78
CA PRO A 82 2.06 15.44 0.59
C PRO A 82 2.78 14.14 0.96
N LEU A 83 2.30 13.04 0.38
CA LEU A 83 3.01 11.76 0.42
C LEU A 83 4.36 11.93 -0.27
N GLY A 84 5.43 11.91 0.52
CA GLY A 84 6.79 11.83 0.00
C GLY A 84 7.00 10.49 -0.70
N ILE A 85 7.86 10.45 -1.70
CA ILE A 85 8.23 9.21 -2.38
C ILE A 85 9.75 9.12 -2.47
N ASP A 86 10.32 8.01 -2.03
CA ASP A 86 11.77 7.80 -2.06
C ASP A 86 12.26 7.23 -3.41
N GLY A 87 13.56 6.93 -3.49
CA GLY A 87 14.17 6.34 -4.68
C GLY A 87 13.68 4.91 -4.99
N GLN A 88 13.15 4.20 -4.00
CA GLN A 88 12.58 2.85 -4.15
C GLN A 88 11.09 2.88 -4.48
N GLY A 89 10.45 4.05 -4.39
CA GLY A 89 9.01 4.21 -4.62
C GLY A 89 8.17 4.00 -3.36
N HIS A 90 8.77 3.96 -2.16
CA HIS A 90 8.05 3.87 -0.91
C HIS A 90 7.43 5.22 -0.57
N LEU A 91 6.21 5.20 -0.05
CA LEU A 91 5.43 6.40 0.23
C LEU A 91 5.52 6.76 1.71
N HIS A 92 6.06 7.92 2.03
CA HIS A 92 6.27 8.36 3.40
C HIS A 92 5.26 9.42 3.79
N TRP A 93 4.66 9.27 4.96
CA TRP A 93 3.82 10.26 5.59
C TRP A 93 4.25 10.48 7.04
N TYR A 94 4.42 11.74 7.41
CA TYR A 94 4.76 12.17 8.76
C TYR A 94 3.63 13.06 9.27
N PRO A 95 2.97 12.72 10.38
CA PRO A 95 1.86 13.52 10.87
C PRO A 95 2.33 14.90 11.32
N THR A 96 1.79 15.94 10.71
CA THR A 96 2.08 17.34 11.08
C THR A 96 1.28 17.84 12.27
N HIS A 97 0.18 17.17 12.60
CA HIS A 97 -0.74 17.51 13.70
C HIS A 97 -0.81 16.38 14.72
N ASP A 98 -1.42 16.64 15.87
CA ASP A 98 -1.73 15.55 16.81
C ASP A 98 -2.74 14.60 16.16
N THR A 99 -2.46 13.29 16.24
CA THR A 99 -3.24 12.24 15.57
C THR A 99 -4.08 11.43 16.55
N SER A 100 -4.16 11.90 17.80
CA SER A 100 -4.94 11.31 18.88
C SER A 100 -6.44 11.22 18.58
N GLU A 101 -6.96 11.94 17.59
CA GLU A 101 -8.36 11.81 17.12
C GLU A 101 -8.56 10.81 15.96
N LEU A 102 -7.49 10.19 15.43
CA LEU A 102 -7.56 9.24 14.32
C LEU A 102 -7.57 7.76 14.76
N LEU A 103 -7.46 7.48 16.05
CA LEU A 103 -7.47 6.15 16.67
C LEU A 103 -8.43 6.12 17.85
#